data_AF-A0A367JMI4-F1
#
_entry.id   AF-A0A367JMI4-F1
#
_cell.length_a   1.000
_cell.length_b   1.000
_cell.length_c   1.000
_cell.angle_alpha   90.00
_cell.angle_beta   90.00
_cell.angle_gamma   90.00
#
_symmetry.space_group_name_H-M   'P 1'
#
loop_
_entity.id
_entity.type
_entity.pdbx_description
1 polymer ?
#
loop_
_entity_poly.entity_id
_entity_poly.type
_entity_poly.pdbx_seq_one_letter_code
_entity_poly.pdbx_strand_id
1 'polypeptide(L)'
;MMMVNTASPTTLTFKSSPEPLLSFMVHNIDDLVRCSKERIYYQHMLLPDLPKFIKLVYQKCRLSPTVLVIGLIYLERLKKNLPQQAQGEYDTPYKLFLAAMIVATKYIEDYNSHATSIYKIVSPLYTSRELNEMERSFLGVLKFDLYVDISEMDRFVDQHQESLELELLFMA
;
A
#
# COMPACT_ATOMS: atom_id res chain seq x y z
N MET A 1 -20.34 33.65 -16.72
CA MET A 1 -20.54 32.29 -16.16
C MET A 1 -19.41 31.44 -16.70
N MET A 2 -18.33 31.29 -15.94
CA MET A 2 -17.21 30.45 -16.36
C MET A 2 -17.66 29.00 -16.27
N MET A 3 -17.58 28.27 -17.37
CA MET A 3 -17.74 26.82 -17.36
C MET A 3 -16.54 26.25 -16.60
N VAL A 4 -16.76 25.84 -15.35
CA VAL A 4 -15.80 25.01 -14.62
C VAL A 4 -15.80 23.67 -15.34
N ASN A 5 -14.66 23.33 -15.93
CA ASN A 5 -14.47 22.05 -16.60
C ASN A 5 -14.72 20.93 -15.57
N THR A 6 -15.76 20.13 -15.78
CA THR A 6 -16.21 19.06 -14.87
C THR A 6 -15.48 17.74 -15.09
N ALA A 7 -14.33 17.75 -15.78
CA ALA A 7 -13.51 16.56 -15.87
C ALA A 7 -12.99 16.24 -14.47
N SER A 8 -13.46 15.16 -13.84
CA SER A 8 -12.84 14.65 -12.63
C SER A 8 -11.48 14.05 -13.03
N PRO A 9 -10.39 14.40 -12.33
CA PRO A 9 -9.10 13.82 -12.65
C PRO A 9 -9.19 12.30 -12.45
N THR A 10 -8.84 11.53 -13.48
CA THR A 10 -9.18 10.11 -13.53
C THR A 10 -7.98 9.22 -13.24
N THR A 11 -6.76 9.78 -13.27
CA THR A 11 -5.53 9.01 -13.13
C THR A 11 -4.46 9.77 -12.36
N LEU A 12 -3.97 9.16 -11.28
CA LEU A 12 -2.81 9.63 -10.54
C LEU A 12 -1.53 9.18 -11.27
N THR A 13 -0.60 10.11 -11.43
CA THR A 13 0.72 9.85 -12.03
C THR A 13 1.83 10.48 -11.19
N PHE A 14 3.05 9.98 -11.36
CA PHE A 14 4.23 10.56 -10.73
C PHE A 14 4.69 11.79 -11.53
N LYS A 15 4.97 12.91 -10.85
CA LYS A 15 5.59 14.08 -11.49
C LYS A 15 7.01 13.76 -11.96
N SER A 16 7.84 13.42 -10.97
CA SER A 16 9.26 13.08 -11.03
C SER A 16 9.57 11.61 -11.26
N SER A 17 9.20 10.87 -10.21
CA SER A 17 9.74 9.57 -9.84
C SER A 17 8.79 8.91 -8.84
N PRO A 18 8.78 7.57 -8.76
CA PRO A 18 8.07 6.88 -7.68
C PRO A 18 8.76 7.00 -6.31
N GLU A 19 10.04 7.36 -6.26
CA GLU A 19 10.89 7.37 -5.07
C GLU A 19 10.32 8.14 -3.87
N PRO A 20 9.75 9.35 -4.02
CA PRO A 20 9.17 10.08 -2.89
C PRO A 20 8.00 9.33 -2.26
N LEU A 21 7.07 8.82 -3.07
CA LEU A 21 5.93 8.04 -2.59
C LEU A 21 6.37 6.72 -1.94
N LEU A 22 7.30 5.98 -2.55
CA LEU A 22 7.80 4.73 -1.97
C LEU A 22 8.54 4.98 -0.65
N SER A 23 9.29 6.09 -0.57
CA SER A 23 9.95 6.51 0.68
C SER A 23 8.91 6.86 1.74
N PHE A 24 7.88 7.63 1.40
CA PHE A 24 6.79 7.98 2.30
C PHE A 24 6.06 6.73 2.82
N MET A 25 5.87 5.72 1.97
CA MET A 25 5.27 4.44 2.35
C MET A 25 6.12 3.67 3.35
N VAL A 26 7.44 3.59 3.15
CA VAL A 26 8.35 2.99 4.14
C VAL A 26 8.17 3.66 5.50
N HIS A 27 8.25 5.00 5.56
CA HIS A 27 8.13 5.74 6.81
C HIS A 27 6.79 5.50 7.50
N ASN A 28 5.68 5.51 6.74
CA ASN A 28 4.35 5.25 7.30
C ASN A 28 4.23 3.85 7.91
N ILE A 29 4.86 2.85 7.29
CA ILE A 29 4.83 1.47 7.77
C ILE A 29 5.72 1.31 9.01
N ASP A 30 6.92 1.90 9.01
CA ASP A 30 7.83 1.87 10.16
C ASP A 30 7.20 2.53 11.40
N ASP A 31 6.40 3.59 11.19
CA ASP A 31 5.67 4.30 12.25
C ASP A 31 4.32 3.68 12.62
N LEU A 32 3.94 2.54 12.02
CA LEU A 32 2.61 1.94 12.19
C LEU A 32 2.53 1.09 13.47
N VAL A 33 3.48 0.18 13.65
CA VAL A 33 3.50 -0.80 14.75
C VAL A 33 4.94 -1.02 15.23
N ARG A 34 5.13 -1.09 16.55
CA ARG A 34 6.42 -1.49 17.13
C ARG A 34 6.70 -2.95 16.81
N CYS A 35 7.78 -3.21 16.09
CA CYS A 35 8.15 -4.56 15.67
C CYS A 35 9.41 -5.05 16.39
N SER A 36 9.45 -6.34 16.72
CA SER A 36 10.64 -6.98 17.26
C SER A 36 11.80 -6.93 16.27
N LYS A 37 13.04 -6.83 16.77
CA LYS A 37 14.25 -6.95 15.96
C LYS A 37 14.72 -8.40 15.81
N GLU A 38 14.07 -9.33 16.50
CA GLU A 38 14.45 -10.74 16.54
C GLU A 38 14.06 -11.48 15.26
N ARG A 39 15.05 -12.10 14.62
CA ARG A 39 14.86 -12.88 13.40
C ARG A 39 14.72 -14.36 13.75
N ILE A 40 13.50 -14.76 14.09
CA ILE A 40 13.19 -16.12 14.58
C ILE A 40 13.03 -17.14 13.45
N TYR A 41 12.38 -16.77 12.34
CA TYR A 41 12.09 -17.68 11.23
C TYR A 41 13.11 -17.55 10.10
N TYR A 42 13.36 -18.63 9.34
CA TYR A 42 14.32 -18.64 8.23
C TYR A 42 14.01 -17.56 7.18
N GLN A 43 12.73 -17.31 6.90
CA GLN A 43 12.29 -16.24 5.99
C GLN A 43 12.78 -14.85 6.41
N HIS A 44 12.97 -14.58 7.71
CA HIS A 44 13.47 -13.30 8.20
C HIS A 44 14.92 -13.04 7.77
N MET A 45 15.68 -14.09 7.47
CA MET A 45 17.06 -13.99 6.97
C MET A 45 17.11 -13.74 5.46
N LEU A 46 16.03 -14.05 4.74
CA LEU A 46 15.92 -13.89 3.29
C LEU A 46 15.32 -12.54 2.88
N LEU A 47 14.64 -11.86 3.80
CA LEU A 47 14.01 -10.57 3.52
C LEU A 47 15.08 -9.51 3.21
N PRO A 48 14.99 -8.83 2.05
CA PRO A 48 15.72 -7.59 1.81
C PRO A 48 15.29 -6.50 2.80
N ASP A 49 16.06 -5.43 2.92
CA ASP A 49 15.62 -4.24 3.67
C ASP A 49 14.26 -3.73 3.16
N LEU A 50 13.39 -3.27 4.06
CA LEU A 50 12.01 -2.86 3.73
C LEU A 50 11.90 -1.91 2.52
N PRO A 51 12.73 -0.85 2.38
CA PRO A 51 12.68 0.01 1.18
C PRO A 51 12.98 -0.74 -0.12
N LYS A 52 13.94 -1.66 -0.09
CA LYS A 52 14.32 -2.49 -1.25
C LYS A 52 13.20 -3.48 -1.57
N PHE A 53 12.59 -4.07 -0.55
CA PHE A 53 11.46 -4.99 -0.72
C PHE A 53 10.25 -4.30 -1.36
N ILE A 54 9.83 -3.15 -0.81
CA ILE A 54 8.71 -2.35 -1.34
C ILE A 54 9.00 -1.94 -2.79
N LYS A 55 10.20 -1.42 -3.07
CA LYS A 55 10.61 -1.05 -4.43
C LYS A 55 10.60 -2.25 -5.38
N LEU A 56 11.07 -3.42 -4.95
CA LEU A 56 11.06 -4.65 -5.75
C LEU A 56 9.63 -5.06 -6.10
N VAL A 57 8.72 -5.11 -5.13
CA VAL A 57 7.32 -5.49 -5.37
C VAL A 57 6.63 -4.49 -6.30
N TYR A 58 6.80 -3.18 -6.05
CA TYR A 58 6.29 -2.12 -6.94
C TYR A 58 6.76 -2.32 -8.39
N GLN A 59 8.07 -2.45 -8.61
CA GLN A 59 8.64 -2.56 -9.95
C GLN A 59 8.25 -3.86 -10.67
N LYS A 60 8.29 -5.00 -9.96
CA LYS A 60 8.02 -6.31 -10.56
C LYS A 60 6.54 -6.53 -10.82
N CYS A 61 5.67 -5.95 -10.00
CA CYS A 61 4.22 -6.06 -10.16
C CYS A 61 3.61 -4.90 -10.97
N ARG A 62 4.38 -3.84 -11.26
CA ARG A 62 3.95 -2.64 -11.99
C ARG A 62 2.73 -1.95 -11.34
N LEU A 63 2.76 -1.85 -10.01
CA LEU A 63 1.66 -1.23 -9.26
C LEU A 63 1.48 0.23 -9.69
N SER A 64 0.23 0.66 -9.87
CA SER A 64 -0.07 2.05 -10.25
C SER A 64 0.05 2.99 -9.04
N PRO A 65 0.27 4.31 -9.26
CA PRO A 65 0.23 5.30 -8.20
C PRO A 65 -1.07 5.26 -7.39
N THR A 66 -2.21 5.07 -8.07
CA THR A 66 -3.53 4.94 -7.44
C THR A 66 -3.60 3.77 -6.46
N VAL A 67 -3.09 2.59 -6.84
CA VAL A 67 -3.03 1.42 -5.94
C VAL A 67 -2.18 1.72 -4.71
N LEU A 68 -1.03 2.38 -4.90
CA LEU A 68 -0.14 2.71 -3.79
C LEU A 68 -0.78 3.72 -2.83
N VAL A 69 -1.47 4.76 -3.36
CA VAL A 69 -2.18 5.77 -2.56
C VAL A 69 -3.34 5.14 -1.77
N ILE A 70 -4.17 4.32 -2.41
CA ILE A 70 -5.27 3.65 -1.70
C ILE A 70 -4.72 2.68 -0.65
N GLY A 71 -3.62 1.99 -0.93
CA GLY A 71 -2.95 1.17 0.08
C GLY A 71 -2.40 1.98 1.25
N LEU A 72 -1.90 3.21 1.04
CA LEU A 72 -1.52 4.12 2.12
C LEU A 72 -2.74 4.54 2.97
N ILE A 73 -3.85 4.88 2.33
CA ILE A 73 -5.11 5.19 3.03
C ILE A 73 -5.53 3.99 3.89
N TYR A 74 -5.43 2.76 3.37
CA TYR A 74 -5.72 1.56 4.13
C TYR A 74 -4.75 1.34 5.30
N LEU A 75 -3.47 1.68 5.16
CA LEU A 75 -2.51 1.65 6.27
C LEU A 75 -2.84 2.70 7.35
N GLU A 76 -3.34 3.89 6.98
CA GLU A 76 -3.84 4.85 7.96
C GLU A 76 -5.08 4.33 8.70
N ARG A 77 -6.02 3.73 7.98
CA ARG A 77 -7.21 3.08 8.56
C ARG A 77 -6.80 1.96 9.51
N LEU A 78 -5.80 1.16 9.13
CA LEU A 78 -5.22 0.13 10.00
C LEU A 78 -4.69 0.75 11.30
N LYS A 79 -3.83 1.78 11.20
CA LYS A 79 -3.25 2.45 12.37
C LYS A 79 -4.31 3.00 13.33
N LYS A 80 -5.41 3.56 12.80
CA LYS A 80 -6.54 4.08 13.59
C LYS A 80 -7.33 2.98 14.32
N ASN A 81 -7.37 1.76 13.76
CA ASN A 81 -8.12 0.63 14.32
C ASN A 81 -7.27 -0.31 15.18
N LEU A 82 -5.94 -0.16 15.15
CA LEU A 82 -5.05 -0.98 15.98
C LEU A 82 -5.09 -0.55 17.46
N PRO A 83 -4.99 -1.49 18.41
CA PRO A 83 -4.75 -1.16 19.81
C PRO A 83 -3.45 -0.36 19.98
N GLN A 84 -3.44 0.60 20.92
CA GLN A 84 -2.25 1.44 21.19
C GLN A 84 -0.99 0.63 21.54
N GLN A 85 -1.15 -0.59 22.05
CA GLN A 85 -0.05 -1.47 22.45
C GLN A 85 0.19 -2.60 21.45
N ALA A 86 -0.32 -2.48 20.21
CA ALA A 86 -0.06 -3.46 19.16
C ALA A 86 1.45 -3.59 18.92
N GLN A 87 1.91 -4.85 18.85
CA GLN A 87 3.29 -5.20 18.57
C GLN A 87 3.33 -6.24 17.46
N GLY A 88 4.39 -6.19 16.66
CA GLY A 88 4.62 -7.06 15.53
C GLY A 88 5.90 -7.89 15.68
N GLU A 89 5.99 -8.94 14.89
CA GLU A 89 7.23 -9.67 14.63
C GLU A 89 8.12 -8.87 13.67
N TYR A 90 9.36 -9.34 13.47
CA TYR A 90 10.33 -8.69 12.58
C TYR A 90 9.79 -8.42 11.16
N ASP A 91 8.99 -9.35 10.63
CA ASP A 91 8.48 -9.24 9.26
C ASP A 91 7.09 -8.60 9.16
N THR A 92 6.51 -8.14 10.27
CA THR A 92 5.21 -7.46 10.28
C THR A 92 5.14 -6.27 9.30
N PRO A 93 6.14 -5.38 9.18
CA PRO A 93 6.12 -4.30 8.19
C PRO A 93 5.91 -4.77 6.74
N TYR A 94 6.53 -5.89 6.37
CA TYR A 94 6.43 -6.50 5.05
C TYR A 94 5.04 -7.09 4.84
N LYS A 95 4.51 -7.79 5.85
CA LYS A 95 3.15 -8.35 5.84
C LYS A 95 2.10 -7.26 5.69
N LEU A 96 2.24 -6.14 6.39
CA LEU A 96 1.32 -5.00 6.31
C LEU A 96 1.34 -4.35 4.94
N PHE A 97 2.51 -4.12 4.36
CA PHE A 97 2.65 -3.65 2.98
C PHE A 97 1.93 -4.58 2.00
N LEU A 98 2.23 -5.88 2.05
CA LEU A 98 1.64 -6.87 1.13
C LEU A 98 0.13 -6.93 1.26
N ALA A 99 -0.40 -6.99 2.47
CA ALA A 99 -1.83 -7.03 2.71
C ALA A 99 -2.52 -5.78 2.16
N ALA A 100 -1.98 -4.59 2.42
CA ALA A 100 -2.52 -3.34 1.90
C ALA A 100 -2.55 -3.29 0.36
N MET A 101 -1.45 -3.70 -0.30
CA MET A 101 -1.39 -3.73 -1.77
C MET A 101 -2.30 -4.79 -2.40
N ILE A 102 -2.38 -5.98 -1.81
CA ILE A 102 -3.26 -7.06 -2.29
C ILE A 102 -4.72 -6.62 -2.18
N VAL A 103 -5.12 -6.05 -1.04
CA VAL A 103 -6.49 -5.57 -0.83
C VAL A 103 -6.81 -4.41 -1.78
N ALA A 104 -5.91 -3.43 -1.91
CA ALA A 104 -6.10 -2.30 -2.84
C ALA A 104 -6.25 -2.77 -4.29
N THR A 105 -5.34 -3.60 -4.79
CA THR A 105 -5.42 -4.12 -6.17
C THR A 105 -6.72 -4.88 -6.41
N LYS A 106 -7.13 -5.78 -5.50
CA LYS A 106 -8.40 -6.52 -5.62
C LYS A 106 -9.65 -5.65 -5.56
N TYR A 107 -9.59 -4.51 -4.88
CA TYR A 107 -10.74 -3.62 -4.73
C TYR A 107 -10.89 -2.64 -5.90
N ILE A 108 -9.77 -2.12 -6.43
CA ILE A 108 -9.76 -1.08 -7.45
C ILE A 108 -9.81 -1.66 -8.87
N GLU A 109 -9.23 -2.83 -9.08
CA GLU A 109 -9.00 -3.37 -10.42
C GLU A 109 -10.03 -4.45 -10.77
N ASP A 110 -10.60 -4.37 -11.97
CA ASP A 110 -11.54 -5.38 -12.48
C ASP A 110 -10.87 -6.76 -12.69
N TYR A 111 -9.54 -6.77 -12.86
CA TYR A 111 -8.75 -7.97 -13.11
C TYR A 111 -7.70 -8.18 -12.01
N ASN A 112 -7.62 -9.41 -11.49
CA ASN A 112 -6.68 -9.80 -10.44
C ASN A 112 -5.20 -9.95 -10.89
N SER A 113 -4.79 -9.22 -11.93
CA SER A 113 -3.47 -9.39 -12.55
C SER A 113 -2.32 -8.96 -11.62
N HIS A 114 -2.45 -7.82 -10.94
CA HIS A 114 -1.45 -7.35 -9.98
C HIS A 114 -1.46 -8.18 -8.70
N ALA A 115 -2.62 -8.52 -8.15
CA ALA A 115 -2.70 -9.44 -7.00
C ALA A 115 -2.00 -10.78 -7.31
N THR A 116 -2.27 -11.38 -8.48
CA THR A 116 -1.59 -12.61 -8.92
C THR A 116 -0.08 -12.41 -9.07
N SER A 117 0.36 -11.24 -9.56
CA SER A 117 1.78 -10.91 -9.71
C SER A 117 2.48 -10.78 -8.36
N ILE A 118 1.85 -10.13 -7.38
CA ILE A 118 2.35 -10.05 -6.00
C ILE A 118 2.55 -11.46 -5.43
N TYR A 119 1.51 -12.31 -5.51
CA TYR A 119 1.57 -13.70 -5.01
C TYR A 119 2.73 -14.48 -5.62
N LYS A 120 2.96 -14.33 -6.93
CA LYS A 120 4.07 -15.00 -7.62
C LYS A 120 5.43 -14.49 -7.15
N ILE A 121 5.61 -13.17 -7.11
CA ILE A 121 6.90 -12.54 -6.78
C ILE A 121 7.34 -12.82 -5.34
N VAL A 122 6.39 -12.89 -4.39
CA VAL A 122 6.71 -13.12 -2.98
C VAL A 122 6.61 -14.59 -2.56
N SER A 123 6.24 -15.49 -3.47
CA SER A 123 6.14 -16.93 -3.19
C SER A 123 7.40 -17.60 -2.59
N PRO A 124 8.64 -17.12 -2.83
CA PRO A 124 9.82 -17.66 -2.14
C PRO A 124 9.89 -17.29 -0.64
N LEU A 125 9.12 -16.30 -0.21
CA LEU A 125 9.10 -15.76 1.16
C LEU A 125 7.82 -16.13 1.91
N TYR A 126 6.68 -16.12 1.21
CA TYR A 126 5.36 -16.35 1.78
C TYR A 126 4.53 -17.24 0.87
N THR A 127 3.93 -18.28 1.45
CA THR A 127 2.99 -19.14 0.75
C THR A 127 1.69 -18.41 0.44
N SER A 128 0.94 -18.87 -0.56
CA SER A 128 -0.39 -18.31 -0.86
C SER A 128 -1.35 -18.42 0.33
N ARG A 129 -1.18 -19.42 1.20
CA ARG A 129 -1.97 -19.55 2.42
C ARG A 129 -1.67 -18.40 3.39
N GLU A 130 -0.39 -18.12 3.65
CA GLU A 130 0.02 -17.03 4.54
C GLU A 130 -0.43 -15.68 3.98
N LEU A 131 -0.30 -15.43 2.67
CA LEU A 131 -0.78 -14.20 2.04
C LEU A 131 -2.30 -14.01 2.21
N ASN A 132 -3.07 -15.09 2.04
CA ASN A 132 -4.51 -15.07 2.28
C ASN A 132 -4.85 -14.81 3.77
N GLU A 133 -4.04 -15.32 4.70
CA GLU A 133 -4.21 -15.06 6.14
C GLU A 133 -3.86 -13.59 6.48
N MET A 134 -2.80 -13.03 5.89
CA MET A 134 -2.47 -11.60 6.00
C MET A 134 -3.62 -10.72 5.50
N GLU A 135 -4.16 -11.02 4.32
CA GLU A 135 -5.32 -10.32 3.75
C GLU A 135 -6.54 -10.37 4.68
N ARG A 136 -6.93 -11.57 5.14
CA ARG A 136 -8.07 -11.73 6.04
C ARG A 136 -7.89 -10.97 7.35
N SER A 137 -6.70 -11.04 7.95
CA SER A 137 -6.39 -10.32 9.18
C SER A 137 -6.48 -8.80 8.97
N PHE A 138 -5.92 -8.31 7.87
CA PHE A 138 -5.94 -6.88 7.53
C PHE A 138 -7.38 -6.38 7.32
N LEU A 139 -8.19 -7.11 6.52
CA LEU A 139 -9.61 -6.82 6.32
C LEU A 139 -10.40 -6.81 7.64
N GLY A 140 -10.09 -7.74 8.55
CA GLY A 140 -10.70 -7.81 9.87
C GLY A 140 -10.44 -6.55 10.69
N VAL A 141 -9.21 -6.04 10.70
CA VAL A 141 -8.86 -4.79 11.42
C VAL A 141 -9.53 -3.58 10.76
N LEU A 142 -9.58 -3.53 9.43
CA LEU A 142 -10.28 -2.48 8.69
C LEU A 142 -11.81 -2.56 8.80
N LYS A 143 -12.36 -3.66 9.34
CA LYS A 143 -13.80 -3.92 9.38
C LYS A 143 -14.46 -3.80 7.99
N PHE A 144 -13.70 -4.18 6.95
CA PHE A 144 -14.10 -4.05 5.54
C PHE A 144 -14.43 -2.61 5.09
N ASP A 145 -13.98 -1.59 5.81
CA ASP A 145 -14.04 -0.20 5.35
C ASP A 145 -13.00 0.02 4.24
N LEU A 146 -13.39 -0.33 3.01
CA LEU A 146 -12.53 -0.32 1.82
C LEU A 146 -12.90 0.77 0.81
N TYR A 147 -14.11 1.33 0.90
CA TYR A 147 -14.53 2.36 -0.03
C TYR A 147 -13.67 3.61 0.14
N VAL A 148 -13.07 4.05 -0.96
CA VAL A 148 -12.30 5.30 -1.07
C VAL A 148 -12.86 6.04 -2.27
N ASP A 149 -13.51 7.18 -2.02
CA ASP A 149 -13.98 8.03 -3.10
C ASP A 149 -12.87 8.96 -3.62
N ILE A 150 -13.13 9.59 -4.76
CA ILE A 150 -12.19 10.53 -5.40
C ILE A 150 -11.85 11.68 -4.44
N SER A 151 -12.82 12.17 -3.67
CA SER A 151 -12.59 13.31 -2.77
C SER A 151 -11.68 12.94 -1.59
N GLU A 152 -11.78 11.72 -1.07
CA GLU A 152 -10.87 11.20 -0.05
C GLU A 152 -9.46 11.01 -0.59
N MET A 153 -9.34 10.45 -1.79
CA MET A 153 -8.06 10.30 -2.47
C MET A 153 -7.40 11.66 -2.72
N ASP A 154 -8.14 12.64 -3.24
CA ASP A 154 -7.67 14.00 -3.49
C ASP A 154 -7.23 14.67 -2.18
N ARG A 155 -8.04 14.59 -1.12
CA ARG A 155 -7.67 15.11 0.21
C ARG A 155 -6.38 14.48 0.74
N PHE A 156 -6.21 13.17 0.57
CA PHE A 156 -5.00 12.47 1.00
C PHE A 156 -3.79 12.96 0.22
N VAL A 157 -3.90 13.08 -1.10
CA VAL A 157 -2.79 13.57 -1.95
C VAL A 157 -2.44 15.02 -1.63
N ASP A 158 -3.43 15.89 -1.46
CA ASP A 158 -3.23 17.30 -1.12
C ASP A 158 -2.56 17.46 0.26
N GLN A 159 -3.01 16.70 1.27
CA GLN A 159 -2.43 16.72 2.61
C GLN A 159 -0.96 16.29 2.63
N HIS A 160 -0.54 15.46 1.68
CA HIS A 160 0.80 14.89 1.61
C HIS A 160 1.58 15.33 0.35
N GLN A 161 1.15 16.39 -0.32
CA GLN A 161 1.63 16.78 -1.65
C GLN A 161 3.15 17.00 -1.70
N GLU A 162 3.72 17.62 -0.66
CA GLU A 162 5.16 17.88 -0.55
C GLU A 162 6.00 16.60 -0.45
N SER A 163 5.42 15.51 0.06
CA SER A 163 6.11 14.23 0.26
C SER A 163 5.89 13.23 -0.87
N LEU A 164 4.76 13.30 -1.58
CA LEU A 164 4.35 12.29 -2.56
C LEU A 164 4.77 12.60 -4.01
N GLU A 165 4.94 13.87 -4.38
CA GLU A 165 5.24 14.31 -5.75
C GLU A 165 4.33 13.71 -6.84
N LEU A 166 3.03 13.63 -6.56
CA LEU A 166 2.01 13.16 -7.50
C LEU A 166 1.36 14.31 -8.27
N GLU A 167 0.82 13.98 -9.44
CA GLU A 167 -0.06 14.84 -10.23
C GLU A 167 -1.30 14.10 -10.72
N LEU A 168 -2.40 14.84 -10.79
CA LEU A 168 -3.70 14.38 -11.26
C LEU A 168 -3.84 14.76 -12.74
N LEU A 169 -4.00 13.75 -13.60
CA LEU A 169 -4.26 13.97 -15.02
C LEU A 169 -5.78 13.97 -15.29
N PHE A 170 -6.21 14.98 -16.04
CA PHE A 170 -7.53 15.01 -16.65
C PHE A 170 -7.44 14.30 -18.00
N MET A 171 -8.20 13.21 -18.18
CA MET A 171 -8.35 12.64 -19.52
C MET A 171 -9.20 13.61 -20.36
N ALA A 172 -8.66 14.00 -21.52
CA ALA A 172 -9.32 14.86 -22.49
C ALA A 172 -10.37 14.11 -23.31
#